data_AF-A0A6I7PXZ5-F1
#
_entry.id   AF-A0A6I7PXZ5-F1
#
_cell.length_a   1.000
_cell.length_b   1.000
_cell.length_c   1.000
_cell.angle_alpha   90.00
_cell.angle_beta   90.00
_cell.angle_gamma   90.00
#
_symmetry.space_group_name_H-M   'P 1'
#
loop_
_entity.id
_entity.type
_entity.pdbx_description
1 polymer ?
#
loop_
_entity_poly.entity_id
_entity_poly.type
_entity_poly.pdbx_seq_one_letter_code
_entity_poly.pdbx_strand_id
1 'polypeptide(L)'
;MAYALKRDCERQRHREGVRVSGSFGRCYGTLENLSQSGACVFLDLPIEPGSRLCLELSFRADENSERHELRLWAEVVRVESKDSLSEVGLAWSELAAKDRKVLSQLLKEPEFSRELRLSAAERC
;
A
#
# COMPACT_ATOMS: atom_id res chain seq x y z
N MET A 1 7.75 -6.49 22.81
CA MET A 1 8.43 -5.21 22.53
C MET A 1 9.42 -5.27 21.35
N ALA A 2 10.14 -6.39 21.10
CA ALA A 2 11.09 -6.48 19.98
C ALA A 2 10.47 -6.47 18.56
N TYR A 3 9.20 -6.89 18.40
CA TYR A 3 8.54 -6.99 17.09
C TYR A 3 8.13 -5.63 16.47
N ALA A 4 7.76 -4.64 17.28
CA ALA A 4 7.40 -3.31 16.79
C ALA A 4 8.62 -2.55 16.26
N LEU A 5 9.76 -2.67 16.95
CA LEU A 5 11.03 -2.08 16.55
C LEU A 5 11.62 -2.75 15.30
N LYS A 6 11.39 -4.06 15.09
CA LYS A 6 11.83 -4.77 13.88
C LYS A 6 11.02 -4.32 12.66
N ARG A 7 9.69 -4.14 12.82
CA ARG A 7 8.80 -3.59 11.78
C ARG A 7 9.10 -2.13 11.45
N ASP A 8 9.38 -1.28 12.43
CA ASP A 8 9.79 0.11 12.15
C ASP A 8 11.17 0.20 11.49
N CYS A 9 12.09 -0.71 11.83
CA CYS A 9 13.40 -0.81 11.18
C CYS A 9 13.29 -1.35 9.74
N GLU A 10 12.38 -2.30 9.48
CA GLU A 10 12.07 -2.77 8.12
C GLU A 10 11.32 -1.71 7.31
N ARG A 11 10.34 -1.00 7.89
CA ARG A 11 9.66 0.17 7.29
C ARG A 11 10.65 1.29 6.93
N GLN A 12 11.68 1.52 7.75
CA GLN A 12 12.74 2.50 7.44
C GLN A 12 13.78 1.99 6.42
N ARG A 13 14.03 0.68 6.35
CA ARG A 13 15.03 0.10 5.44
C ARG A 13 14.48 -0.30 4.06
N HIS A 14 13.19 -0.63 3.93
CA HIS A 14 12.64 -1.27 2.72
C HIS A 14 11.77 -0.37 1.82
N ARG A 15 11.63 0.93 2.05
CA ARG A 15 10.71 1.78 1.25
C ARG A 15 9.26 1.26 1.21
N GLU A 16 8.87 0.41 2.17
CA GLU A 16 7.50 -0.11 2.31
C GLU A 16 6.72 0.79 3.26
N GLY A 17 5.79 1.55 2.69
CA GLY A 17 4.92 2.41 3.46
C GLY A 17 4.03 3.19 2.52
N VAL A 18 2.87 2.62 2.18
CA VAL A 18 1.85 3.43 1.50
C VAL A 18 1.34 4.44 2.52
N ARG A 19 1.41 5.72 2.16
CA ARG A 19 0.78 6.74 2.99
C ARG A 19 -0.71 6.71 2.68
N VAL A 20 -1.52 6.54 3.71
CA VAL A 20 -2.97 6.47 3.58
C VAL A 20 -3.58 7.69 4.25
N SER A 21 -4.44 8.38 3.53
CA SER A 21 -5.17 9.55 4.04
C SER A 21 -6.68 9.30 3.94
N GLY A 22 -7.42 9.67 4.99
CA GLY A 22 -8.87 9.54 5.05
C GLY A 22 -9.49 10.55 6.03
N SER A 23 -10.74 10.31 6.43
CA SER A 23 -11.44 11.13 7.43
C SER A 23 -10.75 11.13 8.80
N PHE A 24 -10.01 10.06 9.12
CA PHE A 24 -9.21 9.91 10.34
C PHE A 24 -7.84 10.63 10.29
N GLY A 25 -7.54 11.35 9.21
CA GLY A 25 -6.24 12.01 9.01
C GLY A 25 -5.28 11.16 8.18
N ARG A 26 -4.00 11.14 8.57
CA ARG A 26 -2.91 10.48 7.81
C ARG A 26 -2.28 9.36 8.64
N CYS A 27 -2.08 8.21 8.02
CA CYS A 27 -1.34 7.09 8.59
C CYS A 27 -0.43 6.43 7.55
N TYR A 28 0.37 5.48 8.01
CA TYR A 28 1.19 4.63 7.16
C TYR A 28 0.65 3.21 7.21
N GLY A 29 0.57 2.57 6.05
CA GLY A 29 0.16 1.18 5.91
C GLY A 29 1.18 0.36 5.16
N THR A 30 1.05 -0.96 5.28
CA THR A 30 1.78 -1.90 4.42
C THR A 30 0.90 -2.25 3.23
N LEU A 31 1.39 -2.01 2.01
CA LEU A 31 0.69 -2.38 0.79
C LEU A 31 0.89 -3.87 0.51
N GLU A 32 -0.20 -4.59 0.27
CA GLU A 32 -0.19 -5.97 -0.22
C GLU A 32 -1.08 -6.08 -1.46
N ASN A 33 -0.76 -7.01 -2.37
CA ASN A 33 -1.62 -7.34 -3.52
C ASN A 33 -2.10 -6.13 -4.35
N LEU A 34 -1.17 -5.31 -4.85
CA LEU A 34 -1.48 -4.22 -5.78
C LEU A 34 -1.96 -4.77 -7.14
N SER A 35 -3.03 -4.20 -7.68
CA SER A 35 -3.61 -4.60 -8.97
C SER A 35 -4.21 -3.41 -9.73
N GLN A 36 -4.65 -3.65 -10.97
CA GLN A 36 -5.33 -2.64 -11.80
C GLN A 36 -6.73 -2.25 -11.30
N SER A 37 -7.33 -3.05 -10.41
CA SER A 37 -8.68 -2.83 -9.87
C SER A 37 -8.69 -2.40 -8.41
N GLY A 38 -7.62 -2.69 -7.68
CA GLY A 38 -7.55 -2.41 -6.26
C GLY A 38 -6.20 -2.73 -5.62
N ALA A 39 -6.16 -2.63 -4.30
CA ALA A 39 -5.06 -3.08 -3.47
C ALA A 39 -5.56 -3.65 -2.15
N CYS A 40 -4.71 -4.39 -1.46
CA CYS A 40 -4.86 -4.67 -0.05
C CYS A 40 -3.89 -3.80 0.75
N VAL A 41 -4.30 -3.27 1.89
CA VAL A 41 -3.40 -2.56 2.80
C VAL A 41 -3.63 -2.99 4.23
N PHE A 42 -2.55 -3.18 4.98
CA PHE A 42 -2.61 -3.39 6.42
C PHE A 42 -2.42 -2.06 7.14
N LEU A 43 -3.36 -1.75 8.03
CA LEU A 43 -3.38 -0.52 8.81
C LEU A 43 -3.45 -0.84 10.30
N ASP A 44 -2.68 -0.10 11.10
CA ASP A 44 -2.68 -0.18 12.57
C ASP A 44 -3.85 0.62 13.19
N LEU A 45 -4.93 0.84 12.42
CA LEU A 45 -6.08 1.67 12.78
C LEU A 45 -7.37 1.03 12.27
N PRO A 46 -8.48 1.13 13.01
CA PRO A 46 -9.78 0.65 12.55
C PRO A 46 -10.28 1.51 11.37
N ILE A 47 -10.75 0.85 10.32
CA ILE A 47 -11.34 1.47 9.12
C ILE A 47 -12.72 0.87 8.87
N GLU A 48 -13.66 1.72 8.44
CA GLU A 48 -15.01 1.30 8.11
C GLU A 48 -15.16 0.98 6.60
N PRO A 49 -15.87 -0.11 6.23
CA PRO A 49 -16.28 -0.34 4.86
C PRO A 49 -17.05 0.84 4.25
N GLY A 50 -16.85 1.12 2.97
CA GLY A 50 -17.40 2.27 2.26
C GLY A 50 -16.60 3.57 2.45
N SER A 51 -15.61 3.59 3.35
CA SER A 51 -14.73 4.75 3.51
C SER A 51 -13.92 5.02 2.25
N ARG A 52 -13.73 6.30 1.90
CA ARG A 52 -12.84 6.71 0.82
C ARG A 52 -11.46 7.05 1.36
N LEU A 53 -10.44 6.41 0.79
CA LEU A 53 -9.05 6.59 1.15
C LEU A 53 -8.24 7.12 -0.05
N CYS A 54 -7.24 7.95 0.23
CA CYS A 54 -6.20 8.32 -0.71
C CYS A 54 -4.92 7.57 -0.36
N LEU A 55 -4.40 6.80 -1.32
CA LEU A 55 -3.15 6.07 -1.21
C LEU A 55 -2.08 6.84 -1.97
N GLU A 56 -1.02 7.24 -1.27
CA GLU A 56 0.17 7.81 -1.88
C GLU A 56 1.28 6.75 -1.87
N LEU A 57 1.62 6.28 -3.07
CA LEU A 57 2.71 5.35 -3.32
C LEU A 57 3.94 6.13 -3.76
N SER A 58 5.07 5.87 -3.11
CA SER A 58 6.36 6.42 -3.48
C SER A 58 7.29 5.31 -3.93
N PHE A 59 7.81 5.40 -5.15
CA PHE A 59 8.70 4.38 -5.70
C PHE A 59 9.79 5.03 -6.55
N ARG A 60 10.85 4.28 -6.82
CA ARG A 60 11.84 4.62 -7.85
C ARG A 60 11.86 3.46 -8.84
N ALA A 61 11.97 3.76 -10.13
CA ALA A 61 12.09 2.71 -11.15
C ALA A 61 13.42 1.95 -11.04
N ASP A 62 14.48 2.62 -10.58
CA ASP A 62 15.79 2.06 -10.27
C ASP A 62 16.48 2.87 -9.14
N GLU A 63 17.68 2.48 -8.73
CA GLU A 63 18.42 3.11 -7.62
C GLU A 63 18.72 4.61 -7.86
N ASN A 64 18.94 4.98 -9.13
CA ASN A 64 19.36 6.32 -9.58
C ASN A 64 18.21 7.17 -10.17
N SER A 65 17.06 6.56 -10.42
CA SER A 65 15.87 7.21 -10.96
C SER A 65 15.24 8.20 -9.97
N GLU A 66 14.55 9.20 -10.52
CA GLU A 66 13.75 10.13 -9.73
C GLU A 66 12.67 9.39 -8.92
N ARG A 67 12.35 9.93 -7.75
CA ARG A 67 11.26 9.41 -6.93
C ARG A 67 9.94 9.78 -7.58
N HIS A 68 9.17 8.78 -7.96
CA HIS A 68 7.81 8.93 -8.45
C HIS A 68 6.83 8.82 -7.30
N GLU A 69 5.82 9.70 -7.31
CA GLU A 69 4.69 9.67 -6.39
C GLU A 69 3.41 9.42 -7.18
N LEU A 70 2.66 8.39 -6.80
CA LEU A 70 1.38 8.05 -7.39
C LEU A 70 0.30 8.18 -6.31
N ARG A 71 -0.73 8.98 -6.60
CA ARG A 71 -1.88 9.18 -5.70
C ARG A 71 -3.11 8.51 -6.27
N LEU A 72 -3.67 7.55 -5.54
CA LEU A 72 -4.83 6.77 -5.95
C LEU A 72 -5.98 6.96 -4.96
N TRP A 73 -7.15 7.29 -5.46
CA TRP A 73 -8.38 7.32 -4.65
C TRP A 73 -9.08 5.97 -4.73
N ALA A 74 -9.43 5.45 -3.55
CA ALA A 74 -10.01 4.13 -3.42
C ALA A 74 -11.17 4.12 -2.42
N GLU A 75 -12.10 3.20 -2.63
CA GLU A 75 -13.15 2.88 -1.68
C GLU A 75 -12.79 1.58 -0.94
N VAL A 76 -13.05 1.56 0.35
CA VAL A 76 -12.87 0.38 1.19
C VAL A 76 -14.01 -0.59 0.94
N VAL A 77 -13.71 -1.72 0.31
CA VAL A 77 -14.71 -2.75 -0.05
C VAL A 77 -14.71 -3.94 0.91
N ARG A 78 -13.62 -4.12 1.67
CA ARG A 78 -13.48 -5.19 2.66
C ARG A 78 -12.61 -4.73 3.82
N VAL A 79 -12.96 -5.13 5.03
CA VAL A 79 -12.11 -4.97 6.23
C VAL A 79 -12.12 -6.26 7.01
N GLU A 80 -10.95 -6.81 7.30
CA GLU A 80 -10.74 -7.95 8.20
C GLU A 80 -9.81 -7.50 9.31
N SER A 81 -10.20 -7.66 10.58
CA SER A 81 -9.38 -7.23 11.72
C SER A 81 -8.79 -8.44 12.43
N LYS A 82 -7.46 -8.44 12.63
CA LYS A 82 -6.73 -9.51 13.32
C LYS A 82 -5.66 -8.89 14.22
N ASP A 83 -5.68 -9.22 15.50
CA ASP A 83 -4.64 -8.88 16.48
C ASP A 83 -4.17 -7.41 16.44
N SER A 84 -5.11 -6.46 16.39
CA SER A 84 -4.89 -5.00 16.33
C SER A 84 -4.49 -4.42 14.97
N LEU A 85 -4.42 -5.24 13.93
CA LEU A 85 -4.23 -4.84 12.54
C LEU A 85 -5.54 -4.99 11.76
N SER A 86 -5.85 -4.02 10.91
CA SER A 86 -6.91 -4.12 9.93
C SER A 86 -6.32 -4.39 8.56
N GLU A 87 -6.64 -5.53 7.97
CA GLU A 87 -6.47 -5.81 6.56
C GLU A 87 -7.62 -5.14 5.79
N VAL A 88 -7.29 -4.24 4.88
CA VAL A 88 -8.24 -3.38 4.20
C VAL A 88 -8.15 -3.61 2.70
N GLY A 89 -9.21 -4.18 2.13
CA GLY A 89 -9.39 -4.32 0.69
C GLY A 89 -9.92 -3.04 0.08
N LEU A 90 -9.24 -2.55 -0.95
CA LEU A 90 -9.51 -1.28 -1.61
C LEU A 90 -9.84 -1.50 -3.08
N ALA A 91 -10.87 -0.82 -3.57
CA ALA A 91 -11.20 -0.74 -4.99
C ALA A 91 -10.98 0.68 -5.52
N TRP A 92 -10.32 0.82 -6.66
CA TRP A 92 -10.07 2.14 -7.23
C TRP A 92 -11.36 2.81 -7.68
N SER A 93 -11.67 3.98 -7.12
CA SER A 93 -12.91 4.69 -7.45
C SER A 93 -12.84 5.32 -8.83
N GLU A 94 -11.72 5.99 -9.13
CA GLU A 94 -11.46 6.63 -10.42
C GLU A 94 -9.95 6.66 -10.70
N LEU A 95 -9.50 5.84 -11.66
CA LEU A 95 -8.12 5.87 -12.15
C LEU A 95 -8.06 6.75 -13.40
N ALA A 96 -7.39 7.90 -13.31
CA ALA A 96 -7.10 8.67 -14.51
C ALA A 96 -6.24 7.83 -15.48
N ALA A 97 -6.41 8.02 -16.80
CA ALA A 97 -5.70 7.23 -17.81
C ALA A 97 -4.16 7.28 -17.63
N LYS A 98 -3.64 8.41 -17.19
CA LYS A 98 -2.22 8.59 -16.84
C LYS A 98 -1.79 7.69 -15.67
N ASP A 99 -2.61 7.61 -14.62
CA ASP A 99 -2.30 6.87 -13.40
C ASP A 99 -2.45 5.37 -13.65
N ARG A 100 -3.41 4.96 -14.50
CA ARG A 100 -3.53 3.58 -14.98
C ARG A 100 -2.29 3.14 -15.75
N LYS A 101 -1.70 4.01 -16.58
CA LYS A 101 -0.46 3.71 -17.32
C LYS A 101 0.72 3.52 -16.37
N VAL A 102 0.88 4.41 -15.38
CA VAL A 102 1.93 4.31 -14.36
C VAL A 102 1.76 3.05 -13.52
N LEU A 103 0.54 2.76 -13.05
CA LEU A 103 0.21 1.53 -12.33
C LEU A 103 0.49 0.28 -13.17
N SER A 104 0.20 0.34 -14.48
CA SER A 104 0.51 -0.76 -15.41
C SER A 104 2.01 -0.99 -15.58
N GLN A 105 2.81 0.07 -15.52
CA GLN A 105 4.27 -0.04 -15.56
C GLN A 105 4.80 -0.62 -14.26
N LEU A 106 4.35 -0.09 -13.11
CA LEU A 106 4.66 -0.61 -11.78
C LEU A 106 4.43 -2.11 -11.63
N LEU A 107 3.27 -2.61 -12.10
CA LEU A 107 2.95 -4.04 -12.01
C LEU A 107 3.77 -4.93 -12.96
N LYS A 108 4.46 -4.33 -13.94
CA LYS A 108 5.37 -5.05 -14.85
C LYS A 108 6.81 -5.08 -14.33
N GLU A 109 7.16 -4.22 -13.38
CA GLU A 109 8.49 -4.19 -12.77
C GLU A 109 8.68 -5.42 -11.88
N PRO A 110 9.58 -6.37 -12.26
CA PRO A 110 9.75 -7.62 -11.53
C PRO A 110 10.33 -7.40 -10.14
N GLU A 111 11.08 -6.33 -9.91
CA GLU A 111 11.65 -5.97 -8.60
C GLU A 111 10.57 -5.50 -7.64
N PHE A 112 9.69 -4.60 -8.07
CA PHE A 112 8.54 -4.15 -7.27
C PHE A 112 7.58 -5.30 -6.95
N SER A 113 7.32 -6.18 -7.92
CA SER A 113 6.50 -7.37 -7.69
C SER A 113 7.19 -8.41 -6.80
N ARG A 114 8.53 -8.41 -6.71
CA ARG A 114 9.30 -9.32 -5.84
C ARG A 114 9.36 -8.82 -4.41
N GLU A 115 9.53 -7.52 -4.20
CA GLU A 115 9.45 -6.88 -2.87
C GLU A 115 8.07 -7.11 -2.24
N LEU A 116 7.00 -6.86 -2.99
CA LEU A 116 5.62 -7.15 -2.54
C LEU A 116 5.39 -8.63 -2.18
N ARG A 117 6.01 -9.57 -2.91
CA ARG A 117 5.87 -11.01 -2.66
C ARG A 117 6.68 -11.49 -1.47
N LEU A 118 7.86 -10.90 -1.22
CA LEU A 118 8.70 -11.25 -0.08
C LEU A 118 8.05 -10.82 1.24
N SER A 119 7.47 -9.62 1.31
CA SER A 119 6.71 -9.17 2.49
C SER A 119 5.51 -10.08 2.83
N ALA A 120 4.88 -10.69 1.82
CA ALA A 120 3.76 -11.62 2.02
C ALA A 120 4.20 -13.04 2.41
N ALA A 121 5.33 -13.53 1.88
CA ALA A 121 5.80 -14.89 2.10
C ALA A 121 6.51 -15.10 3.46
N GLU A 122 7.10 -14.06 4.06
CA GLU A 122 7.77 -14.15 5.37
C GLU A 122 6.80 -14.14 6.57
N ARG A 123 5.48 -14.21 6.30
CA ARG A 123 4.41 -14.14 7.32
C ARG A 123 3.66 -15.46 7.55
N CYS A 124 4.12 -16.57 6.96
CA CYS A 124 3.63 -17.93 7.21
C CYS A 124 4.50 -18.68 8.23
#